data_AF-A0A2X2BYR1-F1
#
_entry.id   AF-A0A2X2BYR1-F1
#
_cell.length_a   1.000
_cell.length_b   1.000
_cell.length_c   1.000
_cell.angle_alpha   90.00
_cell.angle_beta   90.00
_cell.angle_gamma   90.00
#
_symmetry.space_group_name_H-M   'P 1'
#
loop_
_entity.id
_entity.type
_entity.pdbx_description
1 polymer ?
#
loop_
_entity_poly.entity_id
_entity_poly.type
_entity_poly.pdbx_seq_one_letter_code
_entity_poly.pdbx_strand_id
1 'polypeptide(L)'
;MRRALARFNDLQLCLDLLFFEELLDASSEEPSRIVWTDEEITLLRQRMLQYGLHALASTKTCNSTRDEWIEWVEDDHLTPFSFTVCAQESGCDPEALKVRVQRLVR
;
A
#
# COMPACT_ATOMS: atom_id res chain seq x y z
N MET A 1 43.35 -19.46 8.23
CA MET A 1 41.94 -19.90 8.33
C MET A 1 40.99 -18.96 7.55
N ARG A 2 41.11 -18.86 6.21
CA ARG A 2 40.24 -18.00 5.38
C ARG A 2 39.67 -18.70 4.13
N ARG A 3 39.69 -20.04 4.09
CA ARG A 3 39.13 -20.82 2.96
C ARG A 3 37.77 -21.47 3.26
N ALA A 4 37.27 -21.38 4.49
CA ALA A 4 35.99 -21.98 4.88
C ALA A 4 34.78 -21.03 4.76
N LEU A 5 34.99 -19.71 4.81
CA LEU A 5 33.89 -18.72 4.81
C LEU A 5 33.27 -18.47 3.42
N ALA A 6 34.02 -18.69 2.33
CA ALA A 6 33.47 -18.54 0.98
C ALA A 6 32.45 -19.64 0.65
N ARG A 7 32.76 -20.90 0.98
CA ARG A 7 31.86 -22.06 0.76
C ARG A 7 30.55 -21.97 1.55
N PHE A 8 30.54 -21.31 2.70
CA PHE A 8 29.33 -21.15 3.51
C PHE A 8 28.33 -20.19 2.85
N ASN A 9 28.84 -19.16 2.15
CA ASN A 9 28.01 -18.20 1.42
C ASN A 9 27.44 -18.80 0.12
N ASP A 10 28.23 -19.64 -0.56
CA ASP A 10 27.80 -20.33 -1.78
C ASP A 10 26.72 -21.38 -1.50
N LEU A 11 26.83 -22.11 -0.37
CA LEU A 11 25.81 -23.05 0.08
C LEU A 11 24.51 -22.36 0.52
N GLN A 12 24.61 -21.20 1.16
CA GLN A 12 23.45 -20.39 1.53
C GLN A 12 22.73 -19.87 0.28
N LEU A 13 23.46 -19.33 -0.70
CA LEU A 13 22.89 -18.91 -1.98
C LEU A 13 22.21 -20.08 -2.71
N CYS A 14 22.82 -21.26 -2.71
CA CYS A 14 22.20 -22.45 -3.31
C CYS A 14 20.92 -22.86 -2.56
N LEU A 15 20.90 -22.81 -1.23
CA LEU A 15 19.69 -23.09 -0.43
C LEU A 15 18.59 -22.06 -0.69
N ASP A 16 18.94 -20.78 -0.79
CA ASP A 16 18.00 -19.71 -1.10
C ASP A 16 17.43 -19.84 -2.53
N LEU A 17 18.26 -20.25 -3.49
CA LEU A 17 17.84 -20.51 -4.88
C LEU A 17 16.95 -21.75 -5.00
N LEU A 18 17.27 -22.83 -4.30
CA LEU A 18 16.46 -24.06 -4.28
C LEU A 18 15.09 -23.81 -3.62
N PHE A 19 15.05 -23.01 -2.56
CA PHE A 19 13.79 -22.62 -1.92
C PHE A 19 12.94 -21.74 -2.84
N PHE A 20 13.57 -20.86 -3.62
CA PHE A 20 12.87 -20.00 -4.56
C PHE A 20 12.30 -20.77 -5.77
N GLU A 21 13.02 -21.79 -6.25
CA GLU A 21 12.57 -22.65 -7.35
C GLU A 21 11.36 -23.51 -6.94
N GLU A 22 11.36 -24.05 -5.71
CA GLU A 22 10.22 -24.77 -5.15
C GLU A 22 8.98 -23.85 -4.96
N LEU A 23 9.20 -22.59 -4.60
CA LEU A 23 8.14 -21.57 -4.48
C LEU A 23 7.55 -21.16 -5.84
N LEU A 24 8.39 -21.13 -6.88
CA LEU A 24 8.00 -20.86 -8.27
C LEU A 24 7.20 -22.02 -8.87
N ASP A 25 7.60 -23.26 -8.62
CA ASP A 25 6.83 -24.44 -9.06
C ASP A 25 5.49 -24.56 -8.32
N ALA A 26 5.42 -24.17 -7.05
CA ALA A 26 4.15 -24.06 -6.32
C ALA A 26 3.21 -22.98 -6.89
N SER A 27 3.73 -22.03 -7.69
CA SER A 27 2.95 -21.02 -8.41
C SER A 27 2.53 -21.45 -9.83
N SER A 28 2.84 -22.68 -10.24
CA SER A 28 2.47 -23.23 -11.56
C SER A 28 0.98 -23.60 -11.68
N GLU A 29 0.21 -23.54 -10.59
CA GLU A 29 -1.24 -23.40 -10.67
C GLU A 29 -1.53 -22.02 -11.27
N GLU A 30 -2.14 -21.96 -12.48
CA GLU A 30 -2.55 -20.67 -13.05
C GLU A 30 -3.30 -19.89 -11.96
N PRO A 31 -2.79 -18.70 -11.55
CA PRO A 31 -3.38 -18.00 -10.44
C PRO A 31 -4.84 -17.78 -10.79
N SER A 32 -5.74 -18.45 -10.06
CA SER A 32 -7.18 -18.31 -10.25
C SER A 32 -7.44 -16.81 -10.34
N ARG A 33 -7.83 -16.33 -11.53
CA ARG A 33 -7.83 -14.90 -11.84
C ARG A 33 -8.62 -14.20 -10.74
N ILE A 34 -7.94 -13.48 -9.85
CA ILE A 34 -8.59 -12.84 -8.71
C ILE A 34 -9.41 -11.70 -9.29
N VAL A 35 -10.72 -11.93 -9.44
CA VAL A 35 -11.66 -10.92 -9.90
C VAL A 35 -12.22 -10.24 -8.67
N TRP A 36 -11.93 -8.95 -8.54
CA TRP A 36 -12.50 -8.12 -7.50
C TRP A 36 -13.91 -7.73 -7.89
N THR A 37 -14.83 -7.83 -6.95
CA THR A 37 -16.18 -7.28 -7.07
C THR A 37 -16.16 -5.77 -6.89
N ASP A 38 -17.15 -5.08 -7.46
CA ASP A 38 -17.30 -3.64 -7.29
C ASP A 38 -17.47 -3.26 -5.80
N GLU A 39 -18.11 -4.13 -5.01
CA GLU A 39 -18.29 -3.97 -3.58
C GLU A 39 -16.95 -4.03 -2.82
N GLU A 40 -16.07 -4.96 -3.19
CA GLU A 40 -14.72 -5.06 -2.61
C GLU A 40 -13.86 -3.85 -2.95
N ILE A 41 -13.94 -3.37 -4.20
CA ILE A 41 -13.23 -2.16 -4.63
C ILE A 41 -13.75 -0.94 -3.87
N THR A 42 -15.07 -0.81 -3.73
CA THR A 42 -15.71 0.27 -2.97
C THR A 42 -15.27 0.25 -1.50
N LEU A 43 -15.30 -0.93 -0.88
CA LEU A 43 -14.84 -1.10 0.50
C LEU A 43 -13.35 -0.75 0.66
N LEU A 44 -12.51 -1.11 -0.32
CA LEU A 44 -11.10 -0.76 -0.29
C LEU A 44 -10.89 0.76 -0.36
N ARG A 45 -11.61 1.46 -1.24
CA ARG A 45 -11.57 2.93 -1.34
C ARG A 45 -11.99 3.61 -0.03
N GLN A 46 -13.08 3.13 0.58
CA GLN A 46 -13.55 3.64 1.87
C GLN A 46 -12.53 3.43 2.99
N ARG A 47 -11.93 2.24 3.06
CA ARG A 47 -10.88 1.93 4.04
C ARG A 47 -9.62 2.75 3.82
N MET A 48 -9.22 2.98 2.58
CA MET A 48 -8.08 3.81 2.24
C MET A 48 -8.29 5.25 2.73
N LEU A 49 -9.48 5.82 2.50
CA LEU A 49 -9.83 7.14 3.04
C LEU A 49 -9.74 7.16 4.56
N GLN A 50 -10.39 6.20 5.23
CA GLN A 50 -10.41 6.14 6.69
C GLN A 50 -8.99 6.04 7.27
N TYR A 51 -8.16 5.19 6.68
CA TYR A 51 -6.78 4.99 7.12
C TYR A 51 -5.94 6.26 6.91
N GLY A 52 -6.03 6.91 5.75
CA GLY A 52 -5.30 8.15 5.46
C GLY A 52 -5.70 9.28 6.41
N LEU A 53 -7.00 9.48 6.64
CA LEU A 53 -7.50 10.48 7.60
C LEU A 53 -7.04 10.18 9.03
N HIS A 54 -7.07 8.92 9.46
CA HIS A 54 -6.58 8.52 10.78
C HIS A 54 -5.07 8.75 10.90
N ALA A 55 -4.29 8.43 9.87
CA ALA A 55 -2.85 8.66 9.83
C ALA A 55 -2.52 10.16 9.97
N LEU A 56 -3.30 11.02 9.32
CA LEU A 56 -3.16 12.48 9.38
C LEU A 56 -3.58 13.08 10.73
N ALA A 57 -4.56 12.47 11.43
CA ALA A 57 -5.01 12.90 12.75
C ALA A 57 -4.14 12.37 13.90
N SER A 58 -3.41 11.28 13.68
CA SER A 58 -2.58 10.63 14.70
C SER A 58 -1.21 11.31 14.83
N THR A 59 -0.81 11.60 16.08
CA THR A 59 0.55 12.07 16.41
C THR A 59 1.61 10.96 16.39
N LYS A 60 1.18 9.69 16.23
CA LYS A 60 2.06 8.52 16.22
C LYS A 60 2.54 8.13 14.82
N THR A 61 1.96 8.73 13.78
CA THR A 61 2.38 8.50 12.39
C THR A 61 3.72 9.19 12.16
N CYS A 62 4.69 8.49 11.56
CA CYS A 62 5.97 9.12 11.23
C CYS A 62 5.79 10.20 10.15
N ASN A 63 6.69 11.19 10.15
CA ASN A 63 6.59 12.34 9.24
C ASN A 63 6.58 11.92 7.77
N SER A 64 7.41 10.94 7.37
CA SER A 64 7.45 10.48 5.97
C SER A 64 6.11 9.95 5.49
N THR A 65 5.47 9.06 6.26
CA THR A 65 4.14 8.53 5.91
C THR A 65 3.08 9.61 5.96
N ARG A 66 3.18 10.57 6.89
CA ARG A 66 2.27 11.72 6.92
C ARG A 66 2.39 12.57 5.66
N ASP A 67 3.60 12.84 5.19
CA ASP A 67 3.86 13.62 3.98
C ASP A 67 3.28 12.93 2.73
N GLU A 68 3.41 11.60 2.62
CA GLU A 68 2.77 10.81 1.56
C GLU A 68 1.24 10.94 1.57
N TRP A 69 0.61 10.92 2.75
CA TRP A 69 -0.85 11.12 2.86
C TRP A 69 -1.27 12.55 2.53
N ILE A 70 -0.44 13.55 2.81
CA ILE A 70 -0.69 14.94 2.42
C ILE A 70 -0.62 15.05 0.89
N GLU A 71 0.43 14.50 0.28
CA GLU A 71 0.60 14.48 -1.18
C GLU A 71 -0.59 13.80 -1.86
N TRP A 72 -1.05 12.66 -1.33
CA TRP A 72 -2.23 11.98 -1.84
C TRP A 72 -3.53 12.79 -1.74
N VAL A 73 -3.71 13.60 -0.68
CA VAL A 73 -4.86 14.51 -0.54
C VAL A 73 -4.74 15.71 -1.49
N GLU A 74 -3.52 16.17 -1.75
CA GLU A 74 -3.24 17.31 -2.62
C GLU A 74 -3.26 16.94 -4.10
N ASP A 75 -3.06 15.68 -4.44
CA ASP A 75 -3.10 15.16 -5.81
C ASP A 75 -4.49 15.34 -6.46
N ASP A 76 -4.51 16.12 -7.53
CA ASP A 76 -5.72 16.41 -8.31
C ASP A 76 -5.94 15.38 -9.45
N HIS A 77 -5.04 14.41 -9.64
CA HIS A 77 -5.22 13.36 -10.65
C HIS A 77 -6.35 12.40 -10.26
N LEU A 78 -7.35 12.28 -11.13
CA LEU A 78 -8.51 11.40 -10.92
C LEU A 78 -8.17 9.93 -11.27
N THR A 79 -7.52 9.24 -10.34
CA THR A 79 -7.23 7.79 -10.43
C THR A 79 -8.24 6.97 -9.61
N PRO A 80 -8.35 5.64 -9.83
CA PRO A 80 -9.32 4.78 -9.13
C PRO A 80 -9.22 4.78 -7.60
N PHE A 81 -8.10 5.25 -7.03
CA PHE A 81 -7.84 5.38 -5.61
C PHE A 81 -7.35 6.79 -5.23
N SER A 82 -7.63 7.78 -6.06
CA SER A 82 -7.38 9.19 -5.73
C SER A 82 -8.21 9.60 -4.52
N PHE A 83 -7.75 10.61 -3.78
CA PHE A 83 -8.48 11.15 -2.64
C PHE A 83 -9.92 11.52 -3.00
N THR A 84 -10.13 12.16 -4.15
CA THR A 84 -11.44 12.54 -4.67
C THR A 84 -12.38 11.34 -4.83
N VAL A 85 -11.92 10.28 -5.48
CA VAL A 85 -12.72 9.07 -5.68
C VAL A 85 -13.03 8.40 -4.35
N CYS A 86 -12.02 8.24 -3.48
CA CYS A 86 -12.21 7.61 -2.18
C CYS A 86 -13.18 8.41 -1.26
N ALA A 87 -13.15 9.74 -1.32
CA ALA A 87 -14.08 10.61 -0.62
C ALA A 87 -15.52 10.47 -1.15
N GLN A 88 -15.71 10.49 -2.47
CA GLN A 88 -17.02 10.33 -3.10
C GLN A 88 -17.68 8.99 -2.77
N GLU A 89 -16.93 7.90 -2.86
CA GLU A 89 -17.39 6.53 -2.53
C GLU A 89 -17.72 6.35 -1.04
N SER A 90 -17.19 7.24 -0.20
CA SER A 90 -17.51 7.32 1.23
C SER A 90 -18.66 8.30 1.51
N GLY A 91 -19.33 8.83 0.48
CA GLY A 91 -20.42 9.79 0.60
C GLY A 91 -20.00 11.18 1.09
N CYS A 92 -18.71 11.52 0.97
CA CYS A 92 -18.17 12.81 1.38
C CYS A 92 -18.02 13.75 0.19
N ASP A 93 -18.14 15.07 0.43
CA ASP A 93 -17.70 16.10 -0.51
C ASP A 93 -16.17 16.21 -0.46
N PRO A 94 -15.44 15.87 -1.55
CA PRO A 94 -13.98 15.90 -1.57
C PRO A 94 -13.40 17.28 -1.26
N GLU A 95 -13.99 18.35 -1.79
CA GLU A 95 -13.43 19.70 -1.66
C GLU A 95 -13.57 20.19 -0.22
N ALA A 96 -14.76 20.01 0.36
CA ALA A 96 -14.98 20.30 1.78
C ALA A 96 -14.07 19.47 2.69
N LEU A 97 -13.82 18.21 2.35
CA LEU A 97 -12.94 17.34 3.12
C LEU A 97 -11.46 17.74 3.00
N LYS A 98 -10.99 18.11 1.80
CA LYS A 98 -9.63 18.62 1.54
C LYS A 98 -9.34 19.86 2.40
N VAL A 99 -10.27 20.81 2.44
CA VAL A 99 -10.18 22.00 3.31
C VAL A 99 -10.09 21.63 4.80
N ARG A 100 -10.84 20.63 5.25
CA ARG A 100 -10.78 20.16 6.65
C ARG A 100 -9.44 19.51 6.98
N VAL A 101 -8.91 18.69 6.07
CA VAL A 101 -7.59 18.06 6.23
C VAL A 101 -6.49 19.12 6.28
N GLN A 102 -6.51 20.11 5.40
CA GLN A 102 -5.52 21.20 5.39
C GLN A 102 -5.49 21.98 6.71
N ARG A 103 -6.63 22.12 7.41
CA ARG A 103 -6.70 22.75 8.75
C ARG A 103 -6.14 21.89 9.87
N LEU A 104 -6.17 20.57 9.71
CA LEU A 104 -5.64 19.61 10.68
C LEU A 104 -4.12 19.46 10.52
N VAL A 105 -3.64 19.64 9.29
CA VAL A 105 -2.25 19.41 8.94
C VAL A 105 -1.35 20.62 9.22
N ARG A 106 -1.92 21.83 9.15
CA ARG A 106 -1.30 23.11 9.55
C ARG A 106 -1.29 23.30 11.06
#